data_AF-A0A5M4AC09-F1
#
_entry.id   AF-A0A5M4AC09-F1
#
_cell.length_a   1.000
_cell.length_b   1.000
_cell.length_c   1.000
_cell.angle_alpha   90.00
_cell.angle_beta   90.00
_cell.angle_gamma   90.00
#
_symmetry.space_group_name_H-M   'P 1'
#
loop_
_entity.id
_entity.type
_entity.pdbx_description
1 polymer ?
#
loop_
_entity_poly.entity_id
_entity_poly.type
_entity_poly.pdbx_seq_one_letter_code
_entity_poly.pdbx_strand_id
1 'polypeptide(L)' 'MIKAMYLLKEVIGEKQENDVSFSKTPKKKIIADLNEIIDLSLEDYYSTNLS' A
#
# COMPACT_ATOMS: atom_id res chain seq x y z
N MET A 1 -3.73 -11.36 1.23
CA MET A 1 -3.32 -10.07 1.84
C MET A 1 -2.77 -9.11 0.79
N ILE A 2 -1.71 -9.49 0.06
CA ILE A 2 -1.06 -8.67 -0.99
C ILE A 2 -2.06 -8.07 -2.00
N LYS A 3 -2.98 -8.87 -2.55
CA LYS A 3 -3.99 -8.40 -3.51
C LYS A 3 -4.91 -7.29 -2.94
N ALA A 4 -5.25 -7.35 -1.67
CA ALA A 4 -6.07 -6.32 -1.02
C ALA A 4 -5.30 -5.01 -0.84
N MET A 5 -3.99 -5.08 -0.58
CA MET A 5 -3.14 -3.88 -0.47
C MET A 5 -2.96 -3.18 -1.83
N TYR A 6 -2.84 -3.94 -2.93
CA TYR A 6 -2.84 -3.36 -4.28
C TYR A 6 -4.14 -2.63 -4.60
N LEU A 7 -5.30 -3.24 -4.30
CA LEU A 7 -6.60 -2.61 -4.48
C LEU A 7 -6.73 -1.33 -3.65
N LEU A 8 -6.26 -1.36 -2.40
CA LEU A 8 -6.27 -0.17 -1.54
C LEU A 8 -5.37 0.95 -2.09
N LYS A 9 -4.20 0.59 -2.63
CA LYS A 9 -3.28 1.54 -3.28
C LYS A 9 -3.91 2.17 -4.52
N GLU A 10 -4.64 1.41 -5.32
CA GLU A 10 -5.37 1.94 -6.50
C GLU A 10 -6.46 2.92 -6.08
N VAL A 11 -7.32 2.53 -5.13
CA VAL A 11 -8.41 3.38 -4.61
C VAL A 11 -7.87 4.68 -4.01
N ILE A 12 -6.75 4.63 -3.30
CA ILE A 12 -6.10 5.84 -2.74
C ILE A 12 -5.46 6.67 -3.86
N GLY A 13 -4.83 6.04 -4.85
CA GLY A 13 -4.18 6.70 -5.98
C GLY A 13 -5.12 7.60 -6.78
N GLU A 14 -6.38 7.18 -6.95
CA GLU A 14 -7.43 7.91 -7.66
C GLU A 14 -7.90 9.18 -6.92
N LYS A 15 -7.67 9.28 -5.61
CA LYS A 15 -8.08 10.45 -4.83
C LYS A 15 -7.12 11.64 -5.02
N GLN A 16 -7.65 12.85 -4.98
CA GLN A 16 -6.81 14.06 -5.01
C GLN A 16 -6.05 14.25 -3.69
N GLU A 17 -4.88 14.88 -3.73
CA GLU A 17 -4.02 15.09 -2.54
C GLU A 17 -4.68 15.98 -1.49
N ASN A 18 -5.56 16.89 -1.91
CA ASN A 18 -6.29 17.86 -1.07
C ASN A 18 -7.62 17.32 -0.51
N ASP A 19 -7.92 16.03 -0.70
CA ASP A 19 -9.08 15.39 -0.09
C ASP A 19 -8.97 15.45 1.45
N VAL A 20 -10.08 15.74 2.14
CA VAL A 20 -10.15 15.82 3.61
C VAL A 20 -9.60 14.56 4.28
N SER A 21 -9.72 13.41 3.60
CA SER A 21 -9.18 12.12 4.01
C SER A 21 -7.66 12.14 4.27
N PHE A 22 -6.92 13.07 3.64
CA PHE A 22 -5.46 13.20 3.75
C PHE A 22 -4.99 14.42 4.54
N SER A 23 -5.92 15.11 5.21
CA SER A 23 -5.62 16.30 6.03
C SER A 23 -4.55 16.07 7.11
N LYS A 24 -4.45 14.85 7.65
CA LYS A 24 -3.49 14.48 8.70
C LYS A 24 -2.25 13.74 8.18
N THR A 25 -2.38 13.06 7.06
CA THR A 25 -1.31 12.22 6.51
C THR A 25 -1.34 12.35 4.99
N PRO A 26 -0.26 12.87 4.37
CA PRO A 26 -0.20 13.04 2.93
C PRO A 26 -0.44 11.72 2.22
N LYS A 27 -1.16 11.77 1.10
CA LYS A 27 -1.46 10.59 0.27
C LYS A 27 -0.17 9.92 -0.17
N LYS A 28 0.85 10.70 -0.53
CA LYS A 28 2.18 10.19 -0.88
C LYS A 28 2.79 9.31 0.22
N LYS A 29 2.61 9.67 1.49
CA LYS A 29 3.12 8.87 2.61
C LYS A 29 2.37 7.54 2.72
N ILE A 30 1.03 7.57 2.63
CA ILE A 30 0.21 6.36 2.69
C ILE A 30 0.55 5.40 1.55
N ILE A 31 0.77 5.90 0.34
CA ILE A 31 1.17 5.08 -0.80
C ILE A 31 2.56 4.46 -0.59
N ALA A 32 3.50 5.18 0.04
CA ALA A 32 4.82 4.65 0.37
C ALA A 32 4.72 3.53 1.41
N ASP A 33 3.98 3.75 2.49
CA ASP A 33 3.75 2.75 3.55
C ASP A 33 3.08 1.47 2.98
N LEU A 34 2.14 1.62 2.05
CA LEU A 34 1.51 0.49 1.37
C LEU A 34 2.48 -0.32 0.51
N ASN A 35 3.42 0.33 -0.19
CA ASN A 35 4.43 -0.38 -0.97
C ASN A 35 5.36 -1.19 -0.07
N GLU A 36 5.80 -0.62 1.05
CA GLU A 36 6.65 -1.32 2.02
C GLU A 36 5.96 -2.57 2.57
N ILE A 37 4.67 -2.48 2.93
CA ILE A 37 3.89 -3.63 3.39
C ILE A 37 3.77 -4.69 2.29
N ILE A 38 3.54 -4.28 1.04
CA ILE A 38 3.46 -5.21 -0.10
C ILE A 38 4.79 -5.93 -0.30
N ASP A 39 5.90 -5.21 -0.28
CA ASP A 39 7.24 -5.77 -0.51
C ASP A 39 7.60 -6.78 0.59
N LEU A 40 7.38 -6.43 1.87
CA LEU A 40 7.58 -7.35 2.99
C LEU A 40 6.69 -8.60 2.89
N SER A 41 5.43 -8.41 2.48
CA SER A 41 4.50 -9.53 2.31
C SER A 41 4.91 -10.46 1.16
N LEU A 42 5.49 -9.91 0.10
CA LEU A 42 6.01 -10.68 -1.03
C LEU A 42 7.27 -11.44 -0.63
N GLU A 43 8.20 -10.80 0.07
CA GLU A 43 9.40 -11.44 0.60
C GLU A 43 9.05 -12.63 1.51
N ASP A 44 8.10 -12.45 2.43
CA ASP A 44 7.61 -13.52 3.32
C ASP A 44 6.95 -14.67 2.53
N TYR A 45 6.10 -14.34 1.55
CA TYR A 45 5.45 -15.33 0.70
C TYR A 45 6.46 -16.15 -0.09
N TYR A 46 7.45 -15.51 -0.71
CA TYR A 46 8.48 -16.20 -1.48
C TYR A 46 9.40 -17.00 -0.57
N SER A 47 9.78 -16.48 0.60
CA SER A 47 10.62 -17.19 1.57
C SER A 47 9.93 -18.44 2.12
N THR A 48 8.61 -18.41 2.31
CA THR A 48 7.83 -19.55 2.82
C THR A 48 7.52 -20.60 1.75
N ASN A 49 7.35 -20.21 0.49
CA ASN A 49 6.95 -21.13 -0.59
C ASN A 49 8.10 -21.61 -1.50
N LEU A 50 9.29 -21.01 -1.39
CA LEU A 50 10.51 -21.47 -2.10
C LEU A 50 11.48 -22.23 -1.17
N SER A 51 11.16 -22.33 0.13
CA SER A 51 11.86 -23.17 1.11
C SER A 51 11.29 -24.59 1.15
#